data_AF-A0A516NFN9-F1
#
_entry.id   AF-A0A516NFN9-F1
#
_cell.length_a   1.000
_cell.length_b   1.000
_cell.length_c   1.000
_cell.angle_alpha   90.00
_cell.angle_beta   90.00
_cell.angle_gamma   90.00
#
_symmetry.space_group_name_H-M   'P 1'
#
loop_
_entity.id
_entity.type
_entity.pdbx_description
1 polymer ?
#
loop_
_entity_poly.entity_id
_entity_poly.type
_entity_poly.pdbx_seq_one_letter_code
_entity_poly.pdbx_strand_id
1 'polypeptide(L)'
;MSCAVVEANKTHVVGAPGNDDPIWARLTDQLTWYRVHARRAKRLYTTVKVVQLLVGATVPVVALISAPALLTASLAAVVVVAEGAEQLFQWHSNWLRYRSTAESLKQQRYLYLAGAGPYGADDRRQALAERVERIVSQETSAWLTDAERSEQASRQ
;
A
#
# COMPACT_ATOMS: atom_id res chain seq x y z
N MET A 1 29.99 -45.15 7.62
CA MET A 1 29.50 -44.92 9.00
C MET A 1 28.93 -43.52 9.04
N SER A 2 27.62 -43.43 9.22
CA SER A 2 26.78 -42.28 8.89
C SER A 2 26.65 -41.33 10.07
N CYS A 3 26.86 -40.04 9.79
CA CYS A 3 26.13 -38.87 10.30
C CYS A 3 25.45 -39.03 11.67
N ALA A 4 26.19 -38.72 12.74
CA ALA A 4 25.62 -38.31 14.00
C ALA A 4 25.39 -36.78 13.98
N VAL A 5 24.36 -36.35 14.71
CA VAL A 5 24.01 -34.96 15.03
C VAL A 5 23.17 -34.22 13.97
N VAL A 6 21.92 -34.68 13.80
CA VAL A 6 20.80 -33.76 13.63
C VAL A 6 20.15 -33.62 15.01
N GLU A 7 20.71 -32.73 15.81
CA GLU A 7 20.16 -32.37 17.11
C GLU A 7 18.87 -31.58 16.92
N ALA A 8 17.83 -31.99 17.63
CA ALA A 8 16.49 -31.46 17.53
C ALA A 8 16.48 -29.95 17.84
N ASN A 9 16.42 -29.12 16.80
CA ASN A 9 16.03 -27.72 16.92
C ASN A 9 14.58 -27.69 17.40
N LYS A 10 14.38 -27.58 18.72
CA LYS A 10 13.10 -27.18 19.31
C LYS A 10 12.79 -25.82 18.72
N THR A 11 11.93 -25.80 17.71
CA THR A 11 11.22 -24.59 17.30
C THR A 11 10.39 -24.14 18.50
N HIS A 12 11.00 -23.33 19.37
CA HIS A 12 10.25 -22.47 20.25
C HIS A 12 9.42 -21.59 19.32
N VAL A 13 8.18 -22.01 19.07
CA VAL A 13 7.17 -21.15 18.47
C VAL A 13 6.93 -20.08 19.52
N VAL A 14 7.74 -19.02 19.47
CA VAL A 14 7.56 -17.89 20.37
C VAL A 14 6.26 -17.25 19.92
N GLY A 15 5.21 -17.44 20.72
CA GLY A 15 3.92 -16.80 20.50
C GLY A 15 4.08 -15.30 20.30
N ALA A 16 3.11 -14.68 19.64
CA ALA A 16 3.13 -13.23 19.47
C ALA A 16 3.40 -12.55 20.82
N PRO A 17 4.37 -11.61 20.89
CA PRO A 17 4.52 -10.78 22.07
C PRO A 17 3.16 -10.17 22.42
N GLY A 18 2.88 -10.04 23.72
CA GLY A 18 1.72 -9.26 24.17
C GLY A 18 1.80 -7.84 23.62
N ASN A 19 0.67 -7.13 23.63
CA ASN A 19 0.62 -5.71 23.22
C ASN A 19 1.50 -4.80 24.10
N ASP A 20 2.03 -5.33 25.22
CA ASP A 20 2.96 -4.67 26.12
C ASP A 20 4.38 -4.57 25.53
N ASP A 21 4.71 -5.30 24.45
CA ASP A 21 5.96 -5.11 23.71
C ASP A 21 5.81 -3.89 22.78
N PRO A 22 6.55 -2.79 23.02
CA PRO A 22 6.39 -1.56 22.27
C PRO A 22 6.75 -1.70 20.79
N ILE A 23 7.66 -2.62 20.44
CA ILE A 23 8.06 -2.84 19.04
C ILE A 23 6.96 -3.61 18.30
N TRP A 24 6.38 -4.60 18.98
CA TRP A 24 5.28 -5.38 18.42
C TRP A 24 4.02 -4.53 18.22
N ALA A 25 3.65 -3.73 19.22
CA ALA A 25 2.53 -2.80 19.15
C ALA A 25 2.69 -1.81 17.99
N ARG A 26 3.86 -1.19 17.87
CA ARG A 26 4.19 -0.29 16.74
C ARG A 26 4.05 -0.98 15.39
N LEU A 27 4.59 -2.20 15.24
CA LEU A 27 4.46 -2.98 14.00
C LEU A 27 2.99 -3.24 13.64
N THR A 28 2.19 -3.69 14.62
CA THR A 28 0.78 -4.02 14.38
C THR A 28 -0.06 -2.79 14.05
N ASP A 29 0.22 -1.67 14.70
CA ASP A 29 -0.45 -0.39 14.44
C ASP A 29 -0.13 0.13 13.06
N GLN A 30 1.16 0.15 12.68
CA GLN A 30 1.60 0.54 11.34
C GLN A 30 0.98 -0.36 10.27
N LEU A 31 1.04 -1.68 10.45
CA LEU A 31 0.43 -2.63 9.53
C LEU A 31 -1.07 -2.39 9.36
N THR A 32 -1.79 -2.13 10.46
CA THR A 32 -3.23 -1.87 10.43
C THR A 32 -3.54 -0.56 9.71
N TRP A 33 -2.79 0.50 10.02
CA TRP A 33 -2.89 1.79 9.35
C TRP A 33 -2.72 1.64 7.84
N TYR A 34 -1.60 1.06 7.37
CA TYR A 34 -1.34 0.89 5.93
C TYR A 34 -2.42 0.05 5.23
N ARG A 35 -2.93 -1.01 5.89
CA ARG A 35 -4.01 -1.84 5.31
C ARG A 35 -5.32 -1.06 5.15
N VAL A 36 -5.69 -0.24 6.13
CA VAL A 36 -6.90 0.59 6.07
C VAL A 36 -6.76 1.66 4.98
N HIS A 37 -5.60 2.31 4.89
CA HIS A 37 -5.34 3.36 3.90
C HIS A 37 -5.28 2.80 2.47
N ALA A 38 -4.63 1.65 2.26
CA ALA A 38 -4.65 0.94 0.98
C ALA A 38 -6.07 0.61 0.53
N ARG A 39 -6.93 0.11 1.43
CA ARG A 39 -8.34 -0.21 1.10
C ARG A 39 -9.13 1.03 0.73
N ARG A 40 -8.96 2.14 1.45
CA ARG A 40 -9.64 3.41 1.16
C ARG A 40 -9.22 3.96 -0.21
N ALA A 41 -7.92 4.02 -0.49
CA ALA A 41 -7.38 4.45 -1.77
C ALA A 41 -7.90 3.59 -2.93
N LYS A 42 -7.91 2.25 -2.77
CA LYS A 42 -8.49 1.34 -3.77
C LYS A 42 -9.96 1.64 -4.03
N ARG A 43 -10.77 1.80 -2.97
CA ARG A 43 -12.21 2.05 -3.11
C ARG A 43 -12.50 3.36 -3.84
N LEU A 44 -11.78 4.44 -3.50
CA LEU A 44 -11.93 5.73 -4.19
C LEU A 44 -11.55 5.60 -5.67
N TYR A 45 -10.37 5.03 -5.96
CA TYR A 45 -9.91 4.78 -7.32
C TYR A 45 -10.92 3.98 -8.15
N THR A 46 -11.36 2.83 -7.63
CA THR A 46 -12.31 1.98 -8.35
C THR A 46 -13.66 2.65 -8.53
N THR A 47 -14.14 3.41 -7.54
CA THR A 47 -15.42 4.13 -7.65
C THR A 47 -15.36 5.19 -8.75
N VAL A 48 -14.30 5.99 -8.78
CA VAL A 48 -14.10 7.03 -9.81
C VAL A 48 -14.03 6.41 -11.19
N LYS A 49 -13.23 5.35 -11.38
CA LYS A 49 -13.12 4.66 -12.68
C LYS A 49 -14.43 4.03 -13.13
N VAL A 50 -15.21 3.45 -12.22
CA VAL A 50 -16.53 2.90 -12.56
C VAL A 50 -17.49 4.01 -12.97
N VAL A 51 -17.51 5.14 -12.26
CA VAL A 51 -18.35 6.29 -12.64
C VAL A 51 -17.94 6.83 -14.02
N GLN A 52 -16.64 7.00 -14.28
CA GLN A 52 -16.16 7.42 -15.60
C GLN A 52 -16.58 6.46 -16.71
N LEU A 53 -16.50 5.14 -16.47
CA LEU A 53 -16.91 4.14 -17.45
C LEU A 53 -18.41 4.22 -17.74
N LEU A 54 -19.24 4.36 -16.70
CA LEU A 54 -20.68 4.50 -16.85
C LEU A 54 -21.06 5.79 -17.60
N VAL A 55 -20.45 6.92 -17.23
CA VAL A 55 -20.66 8.21 -17.92
C VAL A 55 -20.21 8.12 -19.37
N GLY A 56 -19.01 7.61 -19.63
CA GLY A 56 -18.49 7.41 -20.97
C GLY A 56 -19.37 6.50 -21.84
N ALA A 57 -19.91 5.42 -21.26
CA ALA A 57 -20.84 4.52 -21.95
C ALA A 57 -22.19 5.16 -22.29
N THR A 58 -22.59 6.21 -21.57
CA THR A 58 -23.84 6.95 -21.87
C THR A 58 -23.69 7.94 -23.03
N VAL A 59 -22.46 8.37 -23.34
CA VAL A 59 -22.20 9.38 -24.39
C VAL A 59 -22.77 8.96 -25.76
N PRO A 60 -22.56 7.72 -26.26
CA PRO A 60 -23.16 7.29 -27.53
C PRO A 60 -24.70 7.28 -27.52
N VAL A 61 -25.31 6.93 -26.39
CA VAL A 61 -26.78 6.92 -26.25
C VAL A 61 -27.34 8.34 -26.33
N VAL A 62 -26.69 9.28 -25.64
CA VAL A 62 -27.02 10.71 -25.64
C VAL A 62 -26.84 11.30 -27.04
N ALA A 63 -25.80 10.89 -27.76
CA ALA A 63 -25.58 11.28 -29.14
C ALA A 63 -26.67 10.73 -30.08
N LEU A 64 -27.10 9.47 -29.90
CA LEU A 64 -28.12 8.84 -30.73
C LEU A 64 -29.48 9.54 -30.63
N ILE A 65 -29.87 9.97 -29.43
CA ILE A 65 -31.15 10.65 -29.20
C ILE A 65 -31.10 12.16 -29.50
N SER A 66 -29.99 12.67 -30.05
CA SER A 66 -29.78 14.10 -30.33
C SER A 66 -30.06 14.99 -29.10
N ALA A 67 -29.57 14.57 -27.93
CA ALA A 67 -29.79 15.30 -26.69
C ALA A 67 -29.20 16.74 -26.75
N PRO A 68 -29.73 17.68 -25.95
CA PRO A 68 -29.21 19.03 -25.84
C PRO A 68 -27.70 19.08 -25.61
N ALA A 69 -27.02 19.99 -26.31
CA ALA A 69 -25.57 20.15 -26.23
C ALA A 69 -25.06 20.37 -24.79
N LEU A 70 -25.85 21.05 -23.94
CA LEU A 70 -25.54 21.25 -22.53
C LEU A 70 -25.42 19.94 -21.75
N LEU A 71 -26.28 18.94 -22.03
CA LEU A 71 -26.20 17.64 -21.38
C LEU A 71 -24.95 16.89 -21.82
N THR A 72 -24.69 16.81 -23.12
CA THR A 72 -23.50 16.15 -23.67
C THR A 72 -22.21 16.79 -23.15
N ALA A 73 -22.14 18.12 -23.12
CA ALA A 73 -21.00 18.85 -22.58
C ALA A 73 -20.81 18.62 -21.08
N SER A 74 -21.90 18.55 -20.30
CA SER A 74 -21.82 18.28 -18.86
C SER A 74 -21.26 16.88 -18.55
N LEU A 75 -21.65 15.85 -19.31
CA LEU A 75 -21.14 14.49 -19.15
C LEU A 75 -19.64 14.42 -19.46
N ALA A 76 -19.21 15.08 -20.54
CA ALA A 76 -17.79 15.17 -20.88
C ALA A 76 -16.98 15.91 -19.78
N ALA A 77 -17.50 17.02 -19.27
CA ALA A 77 -16.85 17.78 -18.20
C ALA A 77 -16.68 16.94 -16.91
N VAL A 78 -17.67 16.13 -16.54
CA VAL A 78 -17.57 15.22 -15.38
C VAL A 78 -16.41 14.23 -15.54
N VAL A 79 -16.22 13.65 -16.73
CA VAL A 79 -15.11 12.72 -16.98
C VAL A 79 -13.76 13.41 -16.84
N VAL A 80 -13.62 14.64 -17.37
CA VAL A 80 -12.38 15.42 -17.28
C VAL A 80 -12.06 15.80 -15.83
N VAL A 81 -13.05 16.27 -15.06
CA VAL A 81 -12.85 16.58 -13.63
C VAL A 81 -12.46 15.32 -12.85
N ALA A 82 -13.10 14.19 -13.13
CA ALA A 82 -12.76 12.92 -12.50
C ALA A 82 -11.33 12.48 -12.81
N GLU A 83 -10.86 12.65 -14.05
CA GLU A 83 -9.50 12.30 -14.45
C GLU A 83 -8.47 13.24 -13.80
N GLY A 84 -8.77 14.55 -13.75
CA GLY A 84 -7.95 15.52 -13.06
C GLY A 84 -7.85 15.24 -11.56
N ALA A 85 -8.95 14.83 -10.92
CA ALA A 85 -8.95 14.41 -9.52
C ALA A 85 -8.06 13.17 -9.30
N GLU A 86 -8.12 12.18 -10.19
CA GLU A 86 -7.25 11.01 -10.09
C GLU A 86 -5.77 11.37 -10.19
N GLN A 87 -5.40 12.22 -11.16
CA GLN A 87 -4.01 12.69 -11.32
C GLN A 87 -3.54 13.47 -10.10
N LEU A 88 -4.40 14.30 -9.51
CA LEU A 88 -4.06 15.11 -8.35
C LEU A 88 -3.90 14.26 -7.08
N PHE A 89 -4.82 13.33 -6.83
CA PHE A 89 -4.82 12.54 -5.60
C PHE A 89 -4.02 11.23 -5.70
N GLN A 90 -3.58 10.88 -6.91
CA GLN A 90 -2.74 9.71 -7.19
C GLN A 90 -3.25 8.43 -6.50
N TRP A 91 -4.57 8.22 -6.47
CA TRP A 91 -5.18 7.15 -5.65
C TRP A 91 -4.67 5.76 -6.04
N HIS A 92 -4.38 5.53 -7.32
CA HIS A 92 -3.82 4.27 -7.80
C HIS A 92 -2.42 4.01 -7.23
N SER A 93 -1.50 4.98 -7.38
CA SER A 93 -0.13 4.91 -6.85
C SER A 93 -0.15 4.73 -5.34
N ASN A 94 -0.97 5.53 -4.65
CA ASN A 94 -1.15 5.45 -3.20
C ASN A 94 -1.64 4.07 -2.74
N TRP A 95 -2.62 3.49 -3.43
CA TRP A 95 -3.09 2.14 -3.12
C TRP A 95 -1.98 1.09 -3.25
N LEU A 96 -1.23 1.11 -4.36
CA LEU A 96 -0.18 0.13 -4.62
C LEU A 96 0.93 0.25 -3.59
N ARG A 97 1.39 1.47 -3.31
CA ARG A 97 2.46 1.77 -2.34
C ARG A 97 2.08 1.36 -0.92
N TYR A 98 0.87 1.71 -0.45
CA TYR A 98 0.41 1.28 0.87
C TYR A 98 0.25 -0.25 0.96
N ARG A 99 -0.14 -0.91 -0.14
CA ARG A 99 -0.26 -2.37 -0.17
C ARG A 99 1.11 -3.05 -0.13
N SER A 100 2.10 -2.57 -0.89
CA SER A 100 3.45 -3.14 -0.85
C SER A 100 4.07 -2.98 0.54
N THR A 101 3.94 -1.80 1.15
CA THR A 101 4.48 -1.54 2.49
C THR A 101 3.78 -2.41 3.55
N ALA A 102 2.46 -2.57 3.47
CA ALA A 102 1.72 -3.49 4.33
C ALA A 102 2.16 -4.96 4.17
N GLU A 103 2.39 -5.45 2.95
CA GLU A 103 2.85 -6.83 2.73
C GLU A 103 4.29 -7.02 3.23
N SER A 104 5.18 -6.03 3.06
CA SER A 104 6.53 -6.06 3.63
C SER A 104 6.52 -6.15 5.16
N LEU A 105 5.71 -5.32 5.84
CA LEU A 105 5.55 -5.37 7.30
C LEU A 105 4.96 -6.71 7.77
N LYS A 106 3.96 -7.23 7.03
CA LYS A 106 3.34 -8.52 7.30
C LYS A 106 4.33 -9.69 7.13
N GLN A 107 5.22 -9.62 6.14
CA GLN A 107 6.29 -10.60 5.97
C GLN A 107 7.24 -10.60 7.19
N GLN A 108 7.68 -9.43 7.67
CA GLN A 108 8.52 -9.34 8.87
C GLN A 108 7.79 -9.90 10.10
N ARG A 109 6.49 -9.61 10.23
CA ARG A 109 5.66 -10.18 11.29
C ARG A 109 5.67 -11.71 11.27
N TYR A 110 5.49 -12.33 10.10
CA TYR A 110 5.49 -13.80 10.00
C TYR A 110 6.86 -14.41 10.29
N LEU A 111 7.93 -13.80 9.76
CA LEU A 111 9.30 -14.26 10.03
C LEU A 111 9.63 -14.19 11.53
N TYR A 112 9.23 -13.11 12.20
CA TYR A 112 9.45 -12.93 13.64
C TYR A 112 8.69 -13.99 14.46
N LEU A 113 7.43 -14.26 14.14
CA LEU A 113 6.62 -15.28 14.80
C LEU A 113 7.14 -16.70 14.55
N ALA A 114 7.64 -16.96 13.34
CA ALA A 114 8.24 -18.24 12.99
C ALA A 114 9.65 -18.43 13.58
N GLY A 115 10.23 -17.40 14.21
CA GLY A 115 11.64 -17.42 14.64
C GLY A 115 12.62 -17.65 13.48
N ALA A 116 12.22 -17.28 12.26
CA ALA A 116 12.94 -17.60 11.03
C ALA A 116 13.76 -16.41 10.52
N GLY A 117 14.79 -16.69 9.71
CA GLY A 117 15.70 -15.66 9.21
C GLY A 117 16.52 -15.05 10.35
N PRO A 118 16.63 -13.70 10.46
CA PRO A 118 17.44 -13.07 11.50
C PRO A 118 16.82 -13.16 12.91
N TYR A 119 15.62 -13.74 13.05
CA TYR A 119 14.87 -13.74 14.30
C TYR A 119 15.07 -15.00 15.15
N GLY A 120 16.02 -15.85 14.75
CA GLY A 120 16.43 -17.04 15.52
C GLY A 120 17.48 -16.77 16.60
N ALA A 121 18.05 -15.55 16.64
CA ALA A 121 19.06 -15.14 17.61
C ALA A 121 18.44 -14.32 18.78
N ASP A 122 19.22 -14.12 19.84
CA ASP A 122 18.77 -13.42 21.06
C ASP A 122 18.39 -11.94 20.81
N ASP A 123 18.96 -11.32 19.77
CA ASP A 123 18.75 -9.93 19.36
C ASP A 123 17.51 -9.71 18.47
N ARG A 124 16.63 -10.72 18.33
CA ARG A 124 15.45 -10.70 17.44
C ARG A 124 14.57 -9.44 17.55
N ARG A 125 14.47 -8.83 18.75
CA ARG A 125 13.66 -7.60 18.97
C ARG A 125 14.32 -6.39 18.33
N GLN A 126 15.64 -6.26 18.47
CA GLN A 126 16.41 -5.20 17.84
C GLN A 126 16.35 -5.32 16.32
N ALA A 127 16.58 -6.54 15.79
CA ALA A 127 16.47 -6.82 14.37
C ALA A 127 15.08 -6.48 13.79
N LEU A 128 14.01 -6.66 14.58
CA LEU A 128 12.66 -6.29 14.17
C LEU A 128 12.50 -4.77 14.12
N ALA A 129 12.93 -4.06 15.17
CA ALA A 129 12.84 -2.61 15.25
C ALA A 129 13.57 -1.93 14.07
N GLU A 130 14.81 -2.35 13.78
CA GLU A 130 15.61 -1.82 12.67
C GLU A 130 14.95 -2.10 11.31
N ARG A 131 14.34 -3.28 11.13
CA ARG A 131 13.66 -3.62 9.88
C ARG A 131 12.36 -2.85 9.67
N VAL A 132 11.56 -2.70 10.72
CA VAL A 132 10.33 -1.89 10.67
C VAL A 132 10.68 -0.43 10.34
N GLU A 133 11.66 0.14 11.04
CA GLU A 133 12.07 1.52 10.82
C GLU A 133 12.64 1.72 9.41
N ARG A 134 13.41 0.76 8.88
CA ARG A 134 13.89 0.81 7.49
C ARG A 134 12.75 0.79 6.47
N ILE A 135 11.72 -0.04 6.68
CA ILE A 135 10.57 -0.10 5.76
C ILE A 135 9.81 1.24 5.78
N VAL A 136 9.60 1.81 6.96
CA VAL A 136 8.89 3.09 7.13
C VAL A 136 9.72 4.27 6.60
N SER A 137 11.04 4.26 6.79
CA SER A 137 11.93 5.31 6.29
C SER A 137 12.06 5.27 4.77
N GLN A 138 12.12 4.08 4.16
CA GLN A 138 12.13 3.90 2.71
C GLN A 138 10.88 4.50 2.06
N GLU A 139 9.71 4.27 2.65
CA GLU A 139 8.46 4.89 2.22
C GLU A 139 8.56 6.42 2.25
N THR A 140 9.10 6.98 3.33
CA THR A 140 9.22 8.45 3.52
C THR A 140 10.18 9.06 2.51
N SER A 141 11.33 8.43 2.26
CA SER A 141 12.29 8.88 1.25
C SER A 141 11.73 8.81 -0.17
N ALA A 142 10.87 7.83 -0.46
CA ALA A 142 10.26 7.69 -1.79
C ALA A 142 9.39 8.91 -2.14
N TRP A 143 8.72 9.53 -1.16
CA TRP A 143 7.94 10.75 -1.37
C TRP A 143 8.78 11.97 -1.71
N LEU A 144 9.94 12.12 -1.04
CA LEU A 144 10.86 13.23 -1.29
C LEU A 144 11.43 13.12 -2.71
N THR A 145 11.85 11.93 -3.12
CA THR A 145 12.36 11.70 -4.48
C THR A 145 11.30 11.88 -5.56
N ASP A 146 10.04 11.49 -5.31
CA ASP A 146 8.94 11.70 -6.26
C ASP A 146 8.61 13.19 -6.42
N ALA A 147 8.62 13.95 -5.31
CA ALA A 147 8.46 15.40 -5.32
C ALA A 147 9.60 16.09 -6.11
N GLU A 148 10.85 15.74 -5.85
CA GLU A 148 12.02 16.29 -6.57
C GLU A 148 11.98 16.00 -8.08
N ARG A 149 11.57 14.79 -8.46
CA ARG A 149 11.44 14.40 -9.88
C ARG A 149 10.35 15.19 -10.59
N SER A 150 9.23 15.45 -9.92
CA SER A 150 8.13 16.25 -10.48
C SER A 150 8.55 17.70 -10.72
N GLU A 151 9.34 18.29 -9.81
CA GLU A 151 9.88 19.64 -9.99
C GLU A 151 10.87 19.72 -11.15
N GLN A 152 11.77 18.74 -11.29
CA GLN A 152 12.75 18.72 -12.39
C GLN A 152 12.10 18.58 -13.75
N ALA A 153 11.07 17.73 -13.87
CA ALA A 153 10.31 17.56 -15.11
C ALA A 153 9.55 18.82 -15.53
N SER A 154 9.19 19.70 -14.59
CA SER A 154 8.51 20.98 -14.88
C SER A 154 9.46 22.10 -15.33
N ARG A 155 10.78 21.94 -15.15
CA ARG A 155 11.79 22.95 -15.51
C ARG A 155 12.43 22.73 -16.89
N GLN A 156 12.16 21.60 -17.53
CA GLN A 156 12.58 21.28 -18.91
C GLN A 156 11.46 21.61 -19.89
#